data_AF-A0A6I2FBQ5-F1
#
_entry.id   AF-A0A6I2FBQ5-F1
#
_cell.length_a   1.000
_cell.length_b   1.000
_cell.length_c   1.000
_cell.angle_alpha   90.00
_cell.angle_beta   90.00
_cell.angle_gamma   90.00
#
_symmetry.space_group_name_H-M   'P 1'
#
loop_
_entity.id
_entity.type
_entity.pdbx_description
1 polymer ?
#
loop_
_entity_poly.entity_id
_entity_poly.type
_entity_poly.pdbx_seq_one_letter_code
_entity_poly.pdbx_strand_id
1 'polypeptide(L)' 'SKMATAGADWETNPATQITWGLGYVAGRYGTPCGAWDSFNAKGWY' A
#
# COMPACT_ATOMS: atom_id res chain seq x y z
N SER A 1 -2.53 13.43 -5.09
CA SER A 1 -2.20 11.99 -5.06
C SER A 1 -2.67 11.39 -3.74
N LYS A 2 -3.09 10.11 -3.69
CA LYS A 2 -3.42 9.43 -2.41
C LYS A 2 -2.19 9.35 -1.49
N MET A 3 -0.99 9.24 -2.06
CA MET A 3 0.28 9.17 -1.33
C MET A 3 0.67 10.48 -0.63
N ALA A 4 0.15 11.62 -1.08
CA ALA A 4 0.40 12.92 -0.44
C ALA A 4 -0.12 13.00 1.00
N THR A 5 -1.01 12.08 1.40
CA THR A 5 -1.48 11.94 2.79
C THR A 5 -0.41 11.40 3.74
N ALA A 6 0.61 10.72 3.23
CA ALA A 6 1.73 10.22 4.02
C ALA A 6 2.89 11.22 4.13
N GLY A 7 2.97 12.21 3.23
CA GLY A 7 4.00 13.24 3.23
C GLY A 7 3.99 14.06 1.93
N ALA A 8 4.46 15.30 1.99
CA ALA A 8 4.53 16.19 0.83
C ALA A 8 5.61 15.75 -0.18
N ASP A 9 6.61 14.99 0.28
CA ASP A 9 7.76 14.48 -0.48
C ASP A 9 7.54 13.07 -1.06
N TRP A 10 6.30 12.59 -1.08
CA TRP A 10 5.94 11.23 -1.49
C TRP A 10 6.45 10.81 -2.88
N GLU A 11 6.67 11.77 -3.78
CA GLU A 11 7.09 11.48 -5.15
C GLU A 11 8.56 11.06 -5.24
N THR A 12 9.41 11.56 -4.33
CA THR A 12 10.87 11.33 -4.37
C THR A 12 11.42 10.64 -3.12
N ASN A 13 10.64 10.56 -2.03
CA ASN A 13 11.05 9.90 -0.80
C ASN A 13 10.49 8.46 -0.72
N PRO A 14 11.35 7.42 -0.84
CA PRO A 14 10.90 6.04 -0.75
C PRO A 14 10.34 5.66 0.63
N ALA A 15 10.80 6.30 1.72
CA ALA A 15 10.25 6.05 3.05
C ALA A 15 8.80 6.52 3.16
N THR A 16 8.47 7.66 2.56
CA THR A 16 7.10 8.17 2.49
C THR A 16 6.21 7.22 1.68
N GLN A 17 6.72 6.66 0.57
CA GLN A 17 5.99 5.67 -0.23
C GLN A 17 5.74 4.36 0.53
N ILE A 18 6.76 3.85 1.23
CA ILE A 18 6.65 2.64 2.06
C ILE A 18 5.60 2.84 3.16
N THR A 19 5.64 3.99 3.85
CA THR A 19 4.68 4.33 4.90
C THR A 19 3.25 4.33 4.36
N TRP A 20 3.03 4.97 3.22
CA TRP A 20 1.73 4.96 2.57
C TRP A 20 1.29 3.54 2.16
N GLY A 21 2.20 2.75 1.58
CA GLY A 21 1.93 1.39 1.14
C GLY A 21 1.53 0.47 2.29
N LEU A 22 2.22 0.55 3.43
CA LEU A 22 1.87 -0.21 4.64
C LEU A 22 0.48 0.18 5.18
N GLY A 23 0.18 1.48 5.25
CA GLY A 23 -1.14 1.95 5.65
C GLY A 23 -2.25 1.50 4.70
N TYR A 24 -1.98 1.53 3.39
CA TYR A 24 -2.91 1.04 2.38
C TYR A 24 -3.19 -0.47 2.52
N VAL A 25 -2.14 -1.27 2.71
CA VAL A 25 -2.27 -2.72 2.91
C VAL A 25 -3.07 -3.01 4.18
N ALA A 26 -2.76 -2.35 5.30
CA ALA A 26 -3.48 -2.52 6.54
C ALA A 26 -4.96 -2.12 6.42
N GLY A 27 -5.25 -0.96 5.82
CA GLY A 27 -6.63 -0.47 5.71
C GLY A 27 -7.50 -1.24 4.72
N ARG A 28 -6.91 -1.74 3.61
CA ARG A 28 -7.67 -2.44 2.57
C ARG A 28 -7.74 -3.94 2.77
N TYR A 29 -6.66 -4.54 3.27
CA TYR A 29 -6.50 -6.00 3.32
C TYR A 29 -6.25 -6.52 4.74
N GLY A 30 -6.09 -5.66 5.74
CA GLY A 30 -5.81 -6.02 7.13
C GLY A 30 -4.35 -6.42 7.34
N THR A 31 -3.86 -7.38 6.57
CA THR A 31 -2.49 -7.90 6.66
C THR A 31 -1.84 -8.02 5.28
N PRO A 32 -0.49 -8.08 5.21
CA PRO A 32 0.21 -8.39 3.97
C PRO A 32 -0.21 -9.72 3.35
N CYS A 33 -0.41 -10.76 4.16
CA CYS A 33 -0.91 -12.05 3.68
C CYS A 33 -2.32 -11.93 3.09
N GLY A 34 -3.23 -11.18 3.73
CA GLY A 34 -4.57 -10.94 3.21
C GLY A 34 -4.57 -10.19 1.87
N ALA A 35 -3.56 -9.33 1.64
CA ALA A 35 -3.37 -8.66 0.34
C ALA A 35 -2.95 -9.66 -0.74
N TRP A 36 -2.03 -10.56 -0.42
CA TRP A 36 -1.57 -11.61 -1.32
C TRP A 36 -2.67 -12.61 -1.67
N ASP A 37 -3.42 -13.10 -0.67
CA ASP A 37 -4.57 -13.99 -0.89
C ASP A 37 -5.62 -13.32 -1.78
N SER A 38 -5.87 -12.02 -1.54
CA SER A 38 -6.77 -11.20 -2.36
C SER A 38 -6.29 -11.03 -3.81
N PHE A 39 -4.98 -11.03 -4.05
CA PHE A 39 -4.40 -10.92 -5.39
C PHE A 39 -4.54 -12.24 -6.15
N ASN A 40 -4.18 -13.35 -5.51
CA ASN A 40 -4.34 -14.71 -6.07
C ASN A 40 -5.79 -15.06 -6.37
N ALA A 41 -6.71 -14.77 -5.43
CA ALA A 41 -8.13 -15.11 -5.59
C ALA A 41 -8.78 -14.38 -6.78
N LYS A 42 -8.24 -13.21 -7.17
CA LYS A 42 -8.72 -12.45 -8.34
C LYS A 42 -8.03 -12.84 -9.65
N GLY A 43 -7.01 -13.69 -9.60
CA GLY A 43 -6.20 -14.05 -10.77
C GLY A 43 -5.49 -12.83 -11.38
N TRP A 44 -5.06 -11.87 -10.56
CA TRP A 44 -4.33 -10.69 -11.05
C TRP A 44 -2.84 -10.95 -11.32
N TYR A 45 -2.44 -12.23 -11.28
CA TYR A 45 -1.09 -12.71 -11.52
C TYR A 45 -0.76 -12.73 -13.02
#